data_AF-A0A4S4KB43-F1
#
_entry.id   AF-A0A4S4KB43-F1
#
_cell.length_a   1.000
_cell.length_b   1.000
_cell.length_c   1.000
_cell.angle_alpha   90.00
_cell.angle_beta   90.00
_cell.angle_gamma   90.00
#
_symmetry.space_group_name_H-M   'P 1'
#
loop_
_entity.id
_entity.type
_entity.pdbx_description
1 polymer ?
#
loop_
_entity_poly.entity_id
_entity_poly.type
_entity_poly.pdbx_seq_one_letter_code
_entity_poly.pdbx_strand_id
1 'polypeptide(L)'
;MLSTPVSPRVNSARLPDFVGRSVRLVGKVIDINKNEMIVQASDFGKVKVKLSNNSSEVTSSYIEIIGTVLDVDTMIMSVCIDMGEDLGQNILIFS
;
A
#
# COMPACT_ATOMS: atom_id res chain seq x y z
N MET A 1 -4.37 12.15 -26.07
CA MET A 1 -4.88 11.44 -24.88
C MET A 1 -3.71 11.13 -23.98
N LEU A 2 -3.68 11.66 -22.76
CA LEU A 2 -2.70 11.24 -21.75
C LEU A 2 -3.20 9.89 -21.20
N SER A 3 -2.49 8.81 -21.51
CA SER A 3 -2.69 7.54 -20.81
C SER A 3 -2.33 7.76 -19.35
N THR A 4 -3.31 7.88 -18.46
CA THR A 4 -3.05 7.81 -17.03
C THR A 4 -2.38 6.47 -16.76
N PRO A 5 -1.16 6.43 -16.19
CA PRO A 5 -0.51 5.18 -15.88
C PRO A 5 -1.42 4.42 -14.91
N VAL A 6 -1.98 3.30 -15.38
CA VAL A 6 -2.80 2.42 -14.57
C VAL A 6 -1.86 1.72 -13.60
N SER A 7 -1.78 2.21 -12.36
CA SER A 7 -1.13 1.47 -11.27
C SER A 7 -2.10 0.40 -10.78
N PRO A 8 -1.84 -0.89 -11.08
CA PRO A 8 -2.77 -1.97 -10.74
C PRO A 8 -2.90 -2.08 -9.21
N ARG A 9 -4.11 -2.41 -8.75
CA ARG A 9 -4.33 -2.77 -7.35
C ARG A 9 -3.83 -4.19 -7.12
N VAL A 10 -3.03 -4.38 -6.07
CA VAL A 10 -2.41 -5.66 -5.72
C VAL A 10 -2.63 -5.96 -4.23
N ASN A 11 -2.54 -7.24 -3.88
CA ASN A 11 -2.45 -7.72 -2.49
C ASN A 11 -1.02 -8.22 -2.22
N SER A 12 -0.77 -8.77 -1.03
CA SER A 12 0.57 -9.22 -0.65
C SER A 12 1.05 -10.40 -1.51
N ALA A 13 0.17 -11.36 -1.83
CA ALA A 13 0.50 -12.52 -2.63
C ALA A 13 0.90 -12.18 -4.08
N ARG A 14 0.38 -11.08 -4.62
CA ARG A 14 0.69 -10.62 -5.98
C ARG A 14 1.83 -9.60 -6.04
N LEU A 15 2.24 -9.02 -4.92
CA LEU A 15 3.30 -8.00 -4.88
C LEU A 15 4.60 -8.41 -5.61
N PRO A 16 5.12 -9.66 -5.45
CA PRO A 16 6.35 -10.10 -6.14
C PRO A 16 6.25 -10.05 -7.67
N ASP A 17 5.06 -10.18 -8.25
CA ASP A 17 4.85 -10.13 -9.71
C ASP A 17 5.08 -8.71 -10.28
N PHE A 18 5.26 -7.70 -9.42
CA PHE A 18 5.37 -6.29 -9.78
C PHE A 18 6.66 -5.61 -9.34
N VAL A 19 7.71 -6.35 -8.98
CA VAL A 19 9.03 -5.77 -8.65
C VAL A 19 9.49 -4.77 -9.71
N GLY A 20 9.90 -3.58 -9.27
CA GLY A 20 10.30 -2.46 -10.13
C GLY A 20 9.16 -1.68 -10.78
N ARG A 21 7.89 -2.01 -10.50
CA ARG A 21 6.71 -1.36 -11.07
C ARG A 21 5.92 -0.61 -10.00
N SER A 22 5.22 0.44 -10.44
CA SER A 22 4.29 1.19 -9.59
C SER A 22 2.96 0.45 -9.45
N VAL A 23 2.49 0.26 -8.22
CA VAL A 23 1.24 -0.44 -7.87
C VAL A 23 0.43 0.36 -6.85
N ARG A 24 -0.82 -0.04 -6.66
CA ARG A 24 -1.70 0.39 -5.55
C ARG A 24 -1.88 -0.75 -4.56
N LEU A 25 -1.62 -0.48 -3.28
CA LEU A 25 -1.89 -1.40 -2.19
C LEU A 25 -2.91 -0.77 -1.26
N VAL A 26 -4.04 -1.45 -1.04
CA VAL A 26 -5.01 -1.06 -0.01
C VAL A 26 -4.83 -1.98 1.18
N GLY A 27 -4.76 -1.41 2.39
CA GLY A 27 -4.60 -2.22 3.58
C GLY A 27 -4.72 -1.46 4.88
N LYS A 28 -4.64 -2.23 5.96
CA LYS A 28 -4.67 -1.73 7.33
C LYS A 28 -3.25 -1.50 7.84
N VAL A 29 -2.97 -0.33 8.41
CA VAL A 29 -1.72 -0.05 9.11
C VAL A 29 -1.70 -0.88 10.40
N ILE A 30 -0.68 -1.73 10.56
CA ILE A 30 -0.48 -2.58 11.73
C ILE A 30 0.59 -2.00 12.65
N ASP A 31 1.62 -1.40 12.05
CA ASP A 31 2.72 -0.77 12.77
C ASP A 31 3.30 0.36 11.92
N ILE A 32 3.83 1.39 12.58
CA ILE A 32 4.46 2.53 11.91
C ILE A 32 5.59 3.09 12.76
N ASN A 33 6.74 3.32 12.11
CA ASN A 33 7.86 4.03 12.67
C ASN A 33 8.32 5.14 11.71
N LYS A 34 9.49 5.75 11.98
CA LYS A 34 9.98 6.92 11.24
C LYS A 34 10.28 6.63 9.76
N ASN A 35 10.67 5.41 9.42
CA ASN A 35 11.21 5.10 8.09
C ASN A 35 10.38 4.05 7.35
N GLU A 36 9.55 3.30 8.07
CA GLU A 36 8.76 2.21 7.52
C GLU A 36 7.46 2.02 8.28
N MET A 37 6.51 1.36 7.60
CA MET A 37 5.25 0.92 8.17
C MET A 37 4.94 -0.50 7.69
N ILE A 38 4.19 -1.22 8.50
CA ILE A 38 3.70 -2.57 8.19
C ILE A 38 2.22 -2.47 7.88
N VAL A 39 1.85 -2.91 6.69
CA VAL A 39 0.47 -2.89 6.20
C VAL A 39 -0.02 -4.31 6.02
N GLN A 40 -1.16 -4.64 6.61
CA GLN A 40 -1.89 -5.85 6.29
C GLN A 40 -2.75 -5.61 5.05
N ALA A 41 -2.45 -6.35 3.98
CA ALA A 41 -3.23 -6.34 2.75
C ALA A 41 -4.55 -7.13 2.92
N SER A 42 -5.41 -7.09 1.90
CA SER A 42 -6.72 -7.75 1.92
C SER A 42 -6.68 -9.28 2.00
N ASP A 43 -5.56 -9.89 1.62
CA ASP A 43 -5.30 -11.33 1.76
C ASP A 43 -4.65 -11.69 3.11
N PHE A 44 -4.70 -10.78 4.08
CA PHE A 44 -4.12 -10.88 5.42
C PHE A 44 -2.60 -10.95 5.50
N GLY A 45 -1.89 -11.04 4.36
CA GLY A 45 -0.45 -10.95 4.33
C GLY A 45 0.05 -9.53 4.59
N LYS A 46 1.32 -9.44 4.99
CA LYS A 46 1.94 -8.19 5.42
C LYS A 46 2.89 -7.67 4.34
N VAL A 47 2.85 -6.36 4.13
CA VAL A 47 3.76 -5.65 3.24
C VAL A 47 4.49 -4.60 4.05
N LYS A 48 5.81 -4.56 3.91
CA LYS A 48 6.66 -3.50 4.43
C LYS A 48 6.65 -2.33 3.45
N VAL A 49 6.32 -1.15 3.95
CA VAL A 49 6.24 0.05 3.14
C VAL A 49 7.25 1.05 3.67
N LYS A 50 8.26 1.36 2.86
CA LYS A 50 9.25 2.40 3.19
C LYS A 50 8.63 3.77 2.98
N LEU A 51 8.71 4.60 4.02
CA LEU A 51 8.27 5.97 4.00
C LEU A 51 9.34 6.83 3.32
N SER A 52 8.92 7.73 2.43
CA SER A 52 9.82 8.77 1.91
C SER A 52 9.87 9.92 2.91
N ASN A 53 11.00 10.63 3.00
CA ASN A 53 11.25 11.67 4.02
C ASN A 53 10.21 12.81 4.06
N ASN A 54 9.31 12.89 3.08
CA ASN A 54 8.24 13.87 2.94
C ASN A 54 6.83 13.23 3.00
N SER A 55 6.71 11.98 3.45
CA SER A 55 5.39 11.36 3.58
C SER A 55 4.61 12.07 4.67
N SER A 56 3.47 12.68 4.29
CA SER A 56 2.46 13.18 5.22
C SER A 56 2.19 12.15 6.32
N GLU A 57 1.95 12.63 7.55
CA GLU A 57 1.65 11.78 8.70
C GLU A 57 0.53 10.79 8.34
N VAL A 58 0.82 9.49 8.41
CA VAL A 58 -0.18 8.45 8.22
C VAL A 58 -1.00 8.39 9.50
N THR A 59 -2.16 9.03 9.50
CA THR A 59 -3.02 9.17 10.69
C THR A 59 -4.12 8.11 10.77
N SER A 60 -4.45 7.47 9.66
CA SER A 60 -5.59 6.55 9.57
C SER A 60 -5.21 5.09 9.62
N SER A 61 -6.13 4.28 10.16
CA SER A 61 -5.97 2.83 10.26
C SER A 61 -6.02 2.14 8.90
N TYR A 62 -6.78 2.68 7.94
CA TYR A 62 -6.86 2.15 6.59
C TYR A 62 -6.44 3.18 5.55
N ILE A 63 -5.68 2.71 4.57
CA ILE A 63 -5.05 3.57 3.56
C ILE A 63 -4.96 2.87 2.20
N GLU A 64 -4.91 3.66 1.14
CA GLU A 64 -4.44 3.24 -0.18
C GLU A 64 -3.07 3.86 -0.46
N ILE A 65 -2.13 3.02 -0.86
CA ILE A 65 -0.72 3.38 -1.07
C ILE A 65 -0.40 3.23 -2.54
N ILE A 66 0.09 4.28 -3.18
CA ILE A 66 0.72 4.19 -4.49
C ILE A 66 2.23 4.22 -4.29
N GLY A 67 2.92 3.23 -4.84
CA GLY A 67 4.36 3.15 -4.68
C GLY A 67 5.01 2.13 -5.60
N THR A 68 6.33 2.06 -5.55
CA THR A 68 7.12 1.13 -6.38
C THR A 68 7.50 -0.09 -5.57
N VAL A 69 7.24 -1.29 -6.10
CA VAL A 69 7.65 -2.53 -5.45
C VAL A 69 9.18 -2.66 -5.52
N LEU A 70 9.79 -2.88 -4.36
CA LEU A 70 11.24 -3.05 -4.23
C LEU A 70 11.65 -4.51 -4.33
N ASP A 71 10.92 -5.40 -3.66
CA ASP A 71 11.17 -6.84 -3.60
C ASP A 71 9.88 -7.62 -3.25
N VAL A 72 10.00 -8.86 -2.75
CA VAL A 72 8.88 -9.79 -2.53
C VAL A 72 7.81 -9.28 -1.55
N ASP A 73 8.19 -8.51 -0.55
CA ASP A 73 7.28 -8.04 0.51
C ASP A 73 7.43 -6.55 0.82
N THR A 74 8.30 -5.86 0.08
CA THR A 74 8.63 -4.46 0.35
C THR A 74 8.30 -3.55 -0.83
N MET A 75 7.72 -2.39 -0.55
CA MET A 75 7.53 -1.30 -1.51
C MET A 75 7.96 0.06 -0.95
N ILE A 76 8.24 1.01 -1.82
CA ILE A 76 8.55 2.40 -1.47
C ILE A 76 7.33 3.25 -1.77
N MET A 77 6.81 3.95 -0.76
CA MET A 77 5.63 4.79 -0.89
C MET A 77 5.93 6.09 -1.62
N SER A 78 5.09 6.42 -2.60
CA SER A 78 5.09 7.71 -3.31
C SER A 78 3.92 8.58 -2.89
N VAL A 79 2.73 7.99 -2.71
CA VAL A 79 1.51 8.67 -2.28
C VAL A 79 0.77 7.78 -1.29
N CYS A 80 0.23 8.40 -0.24
CA CYS A 80 -0.71 7.78 0.70
C CYS A 80 -2.06 8.48 0.58
N ILE A 81 -3.13 7.70 0.48
CA ILE A 81 -4.50 8.17 0.49
C ILE A 81 -5.14 7.64 1.77
N ASP A 82 -5.57 8.57 2.61
CA ASP A 82 -6.30 8.30 3.83
C ASP A 82 -7.71 7.76 3.50
N MET A 83 -8.08 6.63 4.11
CA MET A 83 -9.42 6.03 3.96
C MET A 83 -10.20 5.96 5.28
N GLY A 84 -9.68 6.53 6.37
CA GLY A 84 -10.30 6.60 7.68
C GLY A 84 -10.08 5.38 8.60
N GLU A 85 -10.88 5.31 9.66
CA GLU A 85 -10.75 4.32 10.73
C GLU A 85 -11.68 3.11 10.59
N ASP A 86 -12.77 3.25 9.84
CA ASP A 86 -13.81 2.22 9.70
C ASP A 86 -14.04 1.82 8.23
N LEU A 87 -13.06 1.10 7.69
CA LEU A 87 -13.30 0.25 6.53
C LEU A 87 -13.48 -1.18 7.02
N GLY A 88 -14.71 -1.69 6.99
CA GLY A 88 -14.95 -3.11 7.24
C GLY A 88 -14.09 -3.96 6.31
N GLN A 89 -13.34 -4.93 6.86
CA GLN A 89 -12.36 -5.74 6.12
C GLN A 89 -12.94 -6.43 4.86
N ASN A 90 -14.25 -6.66 4.82
CA ASN A 90 -14.96 -7.24 3.67
C ASN A 90 -15.03 -6.33 2.44
N ILE A 91 -14.72 -5.04 2.55
CA ILE A 91 -14.78 -4.08 1.43
C ILE A 91 -13.42 -3.99 0.70
N LEU A 92 -12.34 -4.54 1.28
CA LEU A 92 -11.00 -4.52 0.68
C LEU A 92 -10.78 -5.59 -0.41
N ILE A 93 -11.80 -6.37 -0.70
CA ILE A 93 -11.78 -7.46 -1.68
C ILE A 93 -12.35 -6.92 -2.99
N PHE A 94 -11.48 -6.51 -3.92
CA PHE A 94 -11.91 -6.30 -5.31
C PHE A 94 -12.06 -7.69 -5.95
N SER A 95 -13.32 -8.10 -6.16
CA SER A 95 -13.72 -9.28 -6.92
C SER A 95 -13.26 -9.22 -8.37
#